data_AF-A0A2G1QJE4-F1
#
_entry.id   AF-A0A2G1QJE4-F1
#
_cell.length_a   1.000
_cell.length_b   1.000
_cell.length_c   1.000
_cell.angle_alpha   90.00
_cell.angle_beta   90.00
_cell.angle_gamma   90.00
#
_symmetry.space_group_name_H-M   'P 1'
#
loop_
_entity.id
_entity.type
_entity.pdbx_description
1 polymer ?
#
loop_
_entity_poly.entity_id
_entity_poly.type
_entity_poly.pdbx_seq_one_letter_code
_entity_poly.pdbx_strand_id
1 'polypeptide(L)'
;MNQRPELRQFVEPDDGVHGRVPGARSDASARPVLPDLSAGPSCQSCAGEAKAAPRHWFDANPQGFTRAQREHTTLLFGGLTQSQDILIGGALEGLGYKVRVLDTPDNDALRFGKEFGNRGQCNPTYFTVGNLIKYLRDLEGKGLSRQEIIDNYVFTTVGACGPCRFGTYATEYRKALRDAGYTGFRVLLLDNNGGLRQACGDDVGLVLDRVFIFALIKAVMIGDILNVMAYRMRPYEVTPGATDQAVEACRKILREALSSGRNSLRAMRRCRTVLDTVELDWMRAKPKVSIIGEFWAMTTEGDGCYHLQRFLEQEGAEVDGQMVMAWVMYQVWQNRWDTRRRMMLRKSDHARMGLGDKDERKRLVQLWIAEKALKAAFHTYAWAIGLRHARLPDMDEMAELSNRFYDNHIRGGEGHMEVGKLIQTALYRKAHMVISIKPFGCMPSSGISDGIQSQVSELYPDAVFCAVETTGDAAVLLHSRVQMQLFKAREMARSEFARACEETGLDADEARLRLKRAGLNSVSGYRWRKRTAATAVAQLHAVSGGWMKRPLAATRRLLQTQPIS
;
A
#
# COMPACT_ATOMS: atom_id res chain seq x y z
N MET A 1 14.03 -44.51 35.12
CA MET A 1 14.53 -44.06 36.42
C MET A 1 14.63 -42.54 36.37
N ASN A 2 13.77 -41.86 37.15
CA ASN A 2 13.61 -40.40 37.21
C ASN A 2 14.93 -39.67 37.48
N GLN A 3 15.29 -38.66 36.67
CA GLN A 3 15.97 -37.46 37.15
C GLN A 3 15.55 -36.24 36.31
N ARG A 4 14.83 -35.31 36.95
CA ARG A 4 14.68 -33.91 36.51
C ARG A 4 15.88 -33.11 37.05
N PRO A 5 16.42 -32.12 36.31
CA PRO A 5 17.27 -31.10 36.91
C PRO A 5 16.44 -29.91 37.42
N GLU A 6 16.88 -29.37 38.56
CA GLU A 6 16.25 -28.35 39.38
C GLU A 6 16.28 -26.93 38.76
N LEU A 7 15.20 -26.18 39.00
CA LEU A 7 15.04 -24.76 38.72
C LEU A 7 15.85 -23.92 39.73
N ARG A 8 16.74 -23.07 39.23
CA ARG A 8 17.36 -22.00 40.04
C ARG A 8 16.34 -20.90 40.31
N GLN A 9 16.06 -20.66 41.60
CA GLN A 9 15.27 -19.55 42.11
C GLN A 9 15.97 -18.22 41.82
N PHE A 10 15.22 -17.27 41.24
CA PHE A 10 15.58 -15.85 41.23
C PHE A 10 15.07 -15.20 42.52
N VAL A 11 15.93 -14.40 43.13
CA VAL A 11 15.75 -13.65 44.38
C VAL A 11 14.88 -12.41 44.11
N GLU A 12 13.81 -12.24 44.89
CA GLU A 12 13.07 -10.97 45.00
C GLU A 12 13.84 -9.98 45.88
N PRO A 13 13.85 -8.67 45.57
CA PRO A 13 14.28 -7.64 46.52
C PRO A 13 13.11 -7.04 47.31
N ASP A 14 13.37 -6.90 48.62
CA ASP A 14 12.58 -6.39 49.73
C ASP A 14 11.80 -5.08 49.52
N ASP A 15 10.63 -5.04 50.14
CA ASP A 15 9.85 -3.85 50.48
C ASP A 15 10.42 -3.13 51.71
N GLY A 16 10.51 -1.79 51.63
CA GLY A 16 10.31 -0.94 52.80
C GLY A 16 11.19 0.31 52.91
N VAL A 17 10.66 1.47 52.49
CA VAL A 17 10.71 2.71 53.29
C VAL A 17 9.45 3.53 52.99
N HIS A 18 8.61 3.69 54.02
CA HIS A 18 7.44 4.56 54.05
C HIS A 18 7.82 6.05 54.21
N GLY A 19 7.09 6.94 53.53
CA GLY A 19 7.02 8.36 53.86
C GLY A 19 5.85 9.04 53.16
N ARG A 20 4.72 9.24 53.86
CA ARG A 20 3.56 10.03 53.40
C ARG A 20 3.91 11.52 53.48
N VAL A 21 3.48 12.31 52.49
CA VAL A 21 3.38 13.78 52.61
C VAL A 21 1.91 14.20 52.43
N PRO A 22 1.32 14.95 53.39
CA PRO A 22 -0.06 15.44 53.34
C PRO A 22 -0.16 16.73 52.52
N GLY A 23 -1.40 17.10 52.17
CA GLY A 23 -1.70 18.00 51.06
C GLY A 23 -1.38 19.48 51.25
N ALA A 24 -1.43 20.21 50.13
CA ALA A 24 -1.62 21.66 50.10
C ALA A 24 -2.29 22.03 48.77
N ARG A 25 -3.43 22.72 48.86
CA ARG A 25 -4.10 23.40 47.75
C ARG A 25 -3.37 24.70 47.43
N SER A 26 -3.38 25.01 46.13
CA SER A 26 -3.38 26.32 45.48
C SER A 26 -2.37 27.37 45.95
N ASP A 27 -1.42 27.70 45.07
CA ASP A 27 -1.28 29.10 44.69
C ASP A 27 -0.80 29.27 43.23
N ALA A 28 -1.52 30.11 42.51
CA ALA A 28 -1.39 30.34 41.08
C ALA A 28 -0.67 31.67 40.85
N SER A 29 0.66 31.74 41.02
CA SER A 29 1.46 32.90 40.56
C SER A 29 2.98 32.71 40.71
N ALA A 30 3.58 31.67 40.11
CA ALA A 30 5.03 31.66 39.90
C ALA A 30 5.41 30.75 38.72
N ARG A 31 5.69 31.35 37.55
CA ARG A 31 6.41 30.64 36.49
C ARG A 31 7.91 30.73 36.81
N PRO A 32 8.67 29.62 36.90
CA PRO A 32 10.12 29.72 37.01
C PRO A 32 10.66 30.30 35.70
N VAL A 33 11.35 31.43 35.81
CA VAL A 33 12.14 32.02 34.71
C VAL A 33 13.33 31.09 34.48
N LEU A 34 13.36 30.43 33.32
CA LEU A 34 14.54 29.68 32.89
C LEU A 34 15.69 30.68 32.66
N PRO A 35 16.90 30.42 33.17
CA PRO A 35 18.02 31.33 32.99
C PRO A 35 18.42 31.41 31.52
N ASP A 36 18.76 32.62 31.08
CA ASP A 36 19.28 32.94 29.77
C ASP A 36 20.62 32.21 29.54
N LEU A 37 20.64 31.27 28.60
CA LEU A 37 21.82 30.45 28.25
C LEU A 37 22.83 31.19 27.36
N SER A 38 22.69 32.51 27.16
CA SER A 38 23.56 33.27 26.25
C SER A 38 24.88 33.79 26.85
N ALA A 39 25.17 33.53 28.13
CA ALA A 39 26.39 34.02 28.78
C ALA A 39 27.15 32.95 29.56
N GLY A 40 27.78 32.01 28.85
CA GLY A 40 28.85 31.16 29.39
C GLY A 40 30.22 31.63 28.87
N PRO A 41 31.30 31.60 29.69
CA PRO A 41 32.61 32.03 29.25
C PRO A 41 33.06 31.17 28.07
N SER A 42 33.55 31.84 27.01
CA SER A 42 34.02 31.19 25.78
C SER A 42 35.19 30.26 26.10
N CYS A 43 34.90 28.97 26.29
CA CYS A 43 35.90 27.93 26.40
C CYS A 43 36.52 27.69 25.01
N GLN A 44 37.45 28.57 24.62
CA GLN A 44 38.23 28.44 23.38
C GLN A 44 39.20 27.24 23.40
N SER A 45 39.31 26.51 24.52
CA SER A 45 40.18 25.33 24.65
C SER A 45 39.51 23.99 24.27
N CYS A 46 38.25 23.98 23.84
CA CYS A 46 37.58 22.78 23.33
C CYS A 46 37.53 22.71 21.80
N ALA A 47 38.21 23.62 21.09
CA ALA A 47 38.45 23.51 19.65
C ALA A 47 39.46 22.38 19.38
N GLY A 48 39.06 21.15 19.66
CA GLY A 48 39.71 19.98 19.11
C GLY A 48 39.77 20.14 17.60
N GLU A 49 40.94 19.92 17.03
CA GLU A 49 41.19 19.88 15.59
C GLU A 49 39.97 19.30 14.87
N ALA A 50 39.48 19.97 13.83
CA ALA A 50 38.40 19.47 13.00
C ALA A 50 38.83 18.11 12.45
N LYS A 51 38.50 17.03 13.18
CA LYS A 51 38.82 15.67 12.79
C LYS A 51 38.22 15.51 11.41
N ALA A 52 39.08 15.19 10.43
CA ALA A 52 38.65 14.88 9.08
C ALA A 52 37.42 13.98 9.18
N ALA A 53 36.33 14.37 8.52
CA ALA A 53 35.06 13.66 8.60
C ALA A 53 35.36 12.16 8.41
N PRO A 54 34.91 11.29 9.33
CA PRO A 54 35.27 9.88 9.28
C PRO A 54 34.96 9.36 7.88
N ARG A 55 35.95 8.73 7.25
CA ARG A 55 35.82 8.17 5.91
C ARG A 55 34.90 6.95 6.02
N HIS A 56 33.59 7.21 5.98
CA HIS A 56 32.59 6.17 6.02
C HIS A 56 32.77 5.26 4.81
N TRP A 57 32.63 3.95 5.03
CA TRP A 57 32.65 2.99 3.94
C TRP A 57 31.51 3.31 2.96
N PHE A 58 31.84 3.38 1.68
CA PHE A 58 30.88 3.61 0.61
C PHE A 58 30.87 2.42 -0.33
N ASP A 59 29.69 1.83 -0.53
CA ASP A 59 29.51 0.76 -1.50
C ASP A 59 29.50 1.36 -2.91
N ALA A 60 30.65 1.33 -3.59
CA ALA A 60 30.77 1.78 -4.97
C ALA A 60 29.79 0.99 -5.86
N ASN A 61 28.79 1.70 -6.41
CA ASN A 61 27.81 1.10 -7.30
C ASN A 61 28.21 1.42 -8.75
N PRO A 62 28.42 0.43 -9.64
CA PRO A 62 28.44 0.69 -11.06
C PRO A 62 27.03 1.10 -11.49
N GLN A 63 26.74 2.40 -11.47
CA GLN A 63 25.46 2.96 -11.94
C GLN A 63 25.47 3.27 -13.44
N GLY A 64 26.56 2.95 -14.14
CA GLY A 64 26.73 3.20 -15.56
C GLY A 64 25.77 2.35 -16.38
N PHE A 65 24.56 2.87 -16.59
CA PHE A 65 23.71 2.47 -17.71
C PHE A 65 23.71 3.65 -18.67
N THR A 66 24.35 3.49 -19.83
CA THR A 66 24.53 4.55 -20.82
C THR A 66 23.50 4.49 -21.94
N ARG A 67 23.39 5.55 -22.75
CA ARG A 67 22.44 5.57 -23.87
C ARG A 67 22.76 4.48 -24.89
N ALA A 68 24.05 4.27 -25.18
CA ALA A 68 24.52 3.25 -26.12
C ALA A 68 24.15 1.83 -25.66
N GLN A 69 24.00 1.61 -24.35
CA GLN A 69 23.64 0.31 -23.79
C GLN A 69 22.16 -0.04 -23.92
N ARG A 70 21.28 0.92 -24.25
CA ARG A 70 19.83 0.71 -24.34
C ARG A 70 19.41 -0.39 -25.31
N GLU A 71 20.13 -0.52 -26.43
CA GLU A 71 19.73 -1.43 -27.49
C GLU A 71 19.93 -2.90 -27.11
N HIS A 72 20.87 -3.23 -26.23
CA HIS A 72 21.17 -4.60 -25.82
C HIS A 72 20.86 -4.90 -24.35
N THR A 73 20.72 -3.88 -23.50
CA THR A 73 20.45 -4.06 -22.07
C THR A 73 18.95 -4.23 -21.80
N THR A 74 18.58 -5.27 -21.07
CA THR A 74 17.21 -5.55 -20.62
C THR A 74 16.98 -5.04 -19.21
N LEU A 75 15.97 -4.19 -19.03
CA LEU A 75 15.50 -3.72 -17.73
C LEU A 75 14.67 -4.82 -17.05
N LEU A 76 15.11 -5.25 -15.87
CA LEU A 76 14.39 -6.14 -14.98
C LEU A 76 13.65 -5.31 -13.93
N PHE A 77 12.37 -5.61 -13.73
CA PHE A 77 11.57 -5.01 -12.66
C PHE A 77 10.43 -5.96 -12.26
N GLY A 78 9.85 -5.73 -11.09
CA GLY A 78 8.66 -6.43 -10.61
C GLY A 78 8.48 -6.25 -9.11
N GLY A 79 7.42 -6.88 -8.59
CA GLY A 79 7.13 -6.90 -7.15
C GLY A 79 5.90 -6.09 -6.74
N LEU A 80 5.08 -5.67 -7.71
CA LEU A 80 3.71 -5.22 -7.45
C LEU A 80 2.71 -6.33 -7.84
N THR A 81 1.45 -5.97 -8.08
CA THR A 81 0.46 -6.91 -8.66
C THR A 81 0.82 -7.23 -10.11
N GLN A 82 0.45 -8.41 -10.61
CA GLN A 82 0.71 -8.78 -12.02
C GLN A 82 0.11 -7.77 -13.00
N SER A 83 -1.08 -7.23 -12.71
CA SER A 83 -1.69 -6.22 -13.57
C SER A 83 -0.83 -4.96 -13.66
N GLN A 84 -0.28 -4.48 -12.55
CA GLN A 84 0.57 -3.29 -12.55
C GLN A 84 1.90 -3.59 -13.25
N ASP A 85 2.54 -4.70 -12.91
CA ASP A 85 3.84 -5.08 -13.47
C ASP A 85 3.75 -5.26 -15.00
N ILE A 86 2.77 -6.00 -15.51
CA ILE A 86 2.57 -6.20 -16.96
C ILE A 86 2.33 -4.86 -17.70
N LEU A 87 1.56 -3.95 -17.09
CA LEU A 87 1.24 -2.66 -17.70
C LEU A 87 2.41 -1.67 -17.64
N ILE A 88 3.19 -1.67 -16.56
CA ILE A 88 4.45 -0.92 -16.49
C ILE A 88 5.39 -1.42 -17.58
N GLY A 89 5.47 -2.74 -17.78
CA GLY A 89 6.29 -3.33 -18.85
C GLY A 89 5.90 -2.80 -20.22
N GLY A 90 4.59 -2.81 -20.53
CA GLY A 90 4.08 -2.22 -21.77
C GLY A 90 4.37 -0.71 -21.88
N ALA A 91 4.24 0.05 -20.79
CA ALA A 91 4.53 1.49 -20.82
C ALA A 91 6.02 1.77 -21.07
N LEU A 92 6.92 1.02 -20.47
CA LEU A 92 8.37 1.16 -20.66
C LEU A 92 8.81 0.69 -22.06
N GLU A 93 8.22 -0.37 -22.59
CA GLU A 93 8.39 -0.79 -24.00
C GLU A 93 7.99 0.33 -24.96
N GLY A 94 6.88 1.03 -24.69
CA GLY A 94 6.43 2.18 -25.49
C GLY A 94 7.36 3.40 -25.42
N LEU A 95 8.25 3.45 -24.43
CA LEU A 95 9.33 4.44 -24.35
C LEU A 95 10.63 3.98 -25.03
N GLY A 96 10.64 2.78 -25.63
CA GLY A 96 11.78 2.22 -26.34
C GLY A 96 12.75 1.42 -25.47
N TYR A 97 12.36 1.03 -24.25
CA TYR A 97 13.19 0.18 -23.41
C TYR A 97 12.95 -1.31 -23.70
N LYS A 98 14.02 -2.12 -23.67
CA LYS A 98 13.91 -3.57 -23.56
C LYS A 98 13.60 -3.93 -22.12
N VAL A 99 12.51 -4.63 -21.89
CA VAL A 99 11.99 -4.84 -20.54
C VAL A 99 11.58 -6.28 -20.34
N ARG A 100 11.92 -6.82 -19.17
CA ARG A 100 11.43 -8.11 -18.69
C ARG A 100 10.84 -7.94 -17.30
N VAL A 101 9.55 -8.23 -17.21
CA VAL A 101 8.83 -8.35 -15.94
C VAL A 101 9.28 -9.64 -15.26
N LEU A 102 9.66 -9.56 -13.98
CA LEU A 102 9.93 -10.72 -13.15
C LEU A 102 8.62 -11.39 -12.72
N ASP A 103 8.62 -12.70 -12.60
CA ASP A 103 7.44 -13.46 -12.18
C ASP A 103 7.09 -13.15 -10.72
N THR A 104 5.85 -13.46 -10.31
CA THR A 104 5.42 -13.24 -8.92
C THR A 104 6.31 -14.05 -7.96
N PRO A 105 6.90 -13.44 -6.91
CA PRO A 105 7.80 -14.15 -6.00
C PRO A 105 7.12 -15.33 -5.28
N ASP A 106 7.83 -16.46 -5.22
CA ASP A 106 7.41 -17.70 -4.59
C ASP A 106 8.36 -18.11 -3.44
N ASN A 107 8.10 -19.25 -2.81
CA ASN A 107 8.92 -19.77 -1.72
C ASN A 107 10.36 -20.07 -2.13
N ASP A 108 10.64 -20.35 -3.41
CA ASP A 108 12.01 -20.50 -3.89
C ASP A 108 12.72 -19.15 -3.97
N ALA A 109 12.02 -18.08 -4.38
CA ALA A 109 12.53 -16.72 -4.22
C ALA A 109 12.86 -16.41 -2.75
N LEU A 110 12.02 -16.82 -1.78
CA LEU A 110 12.34 -16.65 -0.36
C LEU A 110 13.62 -17.40 0.05
N ARG A 111 13.81 -18.64 -0.44
CA ARG A 111 15.01 -19.44 -0.14
C ARG A 111 16.28 -18.76 -0.64
N PHE A 112 16.31 -18.32 -1.89
CA PHE A 112 17.45 -17.55 -2.42
C PHE A 112 17.67 -16.25 -1.66
N GLY A 113 16.58 -15.56 -1.29
CA GLY A 113 16.64 -14.36 -0.47
C GLY A 113 17.29 -14.61 0.88
N LYS A 114 16.92 -15.69 1.57
CA LYS A 114 17.50 -16.07 2.88
C LYS A 114 18.96 -16.55 2.76
N GLU A 115 19.32 -17.21 1.66
CA GLU A 115 20.66 -17.71 1.39
C GLU A 115 21.66 -16.56 1.18
N PHE A 116 21.32 -15.59 0.32
CA PHE A 116 22.25 -14.51 -0.08
C PHE A 116 21.99 -13.19 0.65
N GLY A 117 20.79 -12.99 1.20
CA GLY A 117 20.43 -11.78 1.94
C GLY A 117 21.08 -11.70 3.32
N ASN A 118 21.04 -10.51 3.91
CA ASN A 118 21.41 -10.33 5.31
C ASN A 118 20.28 -10.84 6.22
N ARG A 119 20.61 -11.60 7.28
CA ARG A 119 19.65 -12.21 8.22
C ARG A 119 18.74 -11.21 8.96
N GLY A 120 19.11 -9.93 8.97
CA GLY A 120 18.34 -8.85 9.58
C GLY A 120 17.27 -8.21 8.68
N GLN A 121 17.05 -8.70 7.46
CA GLN A 121 16.10 -8.08 6.52
C GLN A 121 14.66 -8.50 6.79
N CYS A 122 13.72 -7.63 6.38
CA CYS A 122 12.30 -7.95 6.33
C CYS A 122 11.98 -8.80 5.08
N ASN A 123 10.89 -9.55 5.15
CA ASN A 123 10.50 -10.49 4.09
C ASN A 123 10.38 -9.89 2.67
N PRO A 124 9.90 -8.65 2.44
CA PRO A 124 9.81 -8.11 1.09
C PRO A 124 11.18 -7.99 0.43
N THR A 125 12.23 -7.70 1.20
CA THR A 125 13.62 -7.68 0.71
C THR A 125 14.03 -9.07 0.23
N TYR A 126 13.79 -10.11 1.04
CA TYR A 126 14.14 -11.48 0.71
C TYR A 126 13.42 -11.97 -0.55
N PHE A 127 12.11 -11.79 -0.61
CA PHE A 127 11.33 -12.19 -1.79
C PHE A 127 11.79 -11.42 -3.04
N THR A 128 12.00 -10.11 -2.95
CA THR A 128 12.37 -9.32 -4.14
C THR A 128 13.77 -9.67 -4.65
N VAL A 129 14.77 -9.70 -3.76
CA VAL A 129 16.15 -10.00 -4.16
C VAL A 129 16.34 -11.45 -4.54
N GLY A 130 15.66 -12.35 -3.85
CA GLY A 130 15.72 -13.77 -4.14
C GLY A 130 15.02 -14.11 -5.45
N ASN A 131 13.93 -13.41 -5.80
CA ASN A 131 13.29 -13.56 -7.10
C ASN A 131 14.19 -13.07 -8.24
N LEU A 132 14.93 -11.98 -8.02
CA LEU A 132 15.95 -11.53 -8.95
C LEU A 132 17.06 -12.60 -9.11
N ILE A 133 17.65 -13.08 -8.02
CA ILE A 133 18.72 -14.10 -8.07
C ILE A 133 18.23 -15.38 -8.73
N LYS A 134 17.01 -15.83 -8.41
CA LYS A 134 16.36 -16.98 -9.06
C LYS A 134 16.33 -16.80 -10.57
N TYR A 135 15.83 -15.65 -11.05
CA TYR A 135 15.77 -15.36 -12.47
C TYR A 135 17.16 -15.31 -13.13
N LEU A 136 18.17 -14.73 -12.46
CA LEU A 136 19.54 -14.69 -12.99
C LEU A 136 20.15 -16.10 -13.09
N ARG A 137 19.89 -16.98 -12.12
CA ARG A 137 20.32 -18.39 -12.18
C ARG A 137 19.62 -19.16 -13.29
N ASP A 138 18.35 -18.87 -13.54
CA ASP A 138 17.62 -19.46 -14.67
C ASP A 138 18.20 -19.03 -16.02
N LEU A 139 18.78 -17.83 -16.12
CA LEU A 139 19.52 -17.40 -17.31
C LEU A 139 20.84 -18.15 -17.48
N GLU A 140 21.58 -18.39 -16.39
CA GLU A 140 22.78 -19.25 -16.42
C GLU A 140 22.44 -20.68 -16.85
N GLY A 141 21.34 -21.24 -16.33
CA GLY A 141 20.85 -22.57 -16.72
C GLY A 141 20.45 -22.67 -18.20
N LYS A 142 20.15 -21.53 -18.84
CA LYS A 142 19.88 -21.42 -20.29
C LYS A 142 21.15 -21.20 -21.13
N GLY A 143 22.33 -21.20 -20.50
CA GLY A 143 23.62 -21.14 -21.17
C GLY A 143 24.24 -19.74 -21.26
N LEU A 144 23.65 -18.71 -20.64
CA LEU A 144 24.28 -17.39 -20.58
C LEU A 144 25.39 -17.40 -19.52
N SER A 145 26.56 -16.88 -19.85
CA SER A 145 27.60 -16.66 -18.85
C SER A 145 27.22 -15.54 -17.88
N ARG A 146 27.75 -15.58 -16.66
CA ARG A 146 27.52 -14.52 -15.65
C ARG A 146 27.91 -13.13 -16.15
N GLN A 147 29.00 -13.05 -16.92
CA GLN A 147 29.47 -11.77 -17.45
C GLN A 147 28.47 -11.21 -18.46
N GLU A 148 27.95 -12.04 -19.37
CA GLU A 148 26.89 -11.62 -20.30
C GLU A 148 25.63 -11.16 -19.56
N ILE A 149 25.29 -11.80 -18.43
CA ILE A 149 24.16 -11.38 -17.60
C ILE A 149 24.41 -10.00 -16.97
N ILE A 150 25.58 -9.78 -16.39
CA ILE A 150 25.96 -8.49 -15.77
C ILE A 150 25.93 -7.35 -16.81
N ASP A 151 26.42 -7.63 -18.01
CA ASP A 151 26.57 -6.63 -19.08
C ASP A 151 25.24 -6.33 -19.78
N ASN A 152 24.35 -7.32 -19.93
CA ASN A 152 23.11 -7.19 -20.71
C ASN A 152 21.84 -7.04 -19.86
N TYR A 153 21.92 -7.09 -18.53
CA TYR A 153 20.75 -6.92 -17.66
C TYR A 153 21.00 -5.87 -16.59
N VAL A 154 19.91 -5.23 -16.14
CA VAL A 154 19.92 -4.24 -15.07
C VAL A 154 18.62 -4.33 -14.28
N PHE A 155 18.71 -4.33 -12.95
CA PHE A 155 17.52 -4.33 -12.10
C PHE A 155 17.13 -2.90 -11.74
N THR A 156 15.89 -2.53 -12.02
CA THR A 156 15.33 -1.20 -11.71
C THR A 156 14.30 -1.34 -10.61
N THR A 157 14.46 -0.58 -9.53
CA THR A 157 13.54 -0.61 -8.39
C THR A 157 13.35 0.79 -7.81
N VAL A 158 12.27 0.97 -7.05
CA VAL A 158 11.98 2.24 -6.39
C VAL A 158 12.80 2.34 -5.10
N GLY A 159 13.41 3.49 -4.87
CA GLY A 159 14.06 3.82 -3.61
C GLY A 159 13.27 4.88 -2.84
N ALA A 160 13.31 4.84 -1.51
CA ALA A 160 12.83 5.94 -0.69
C ALA A 160 13.74 6.15 0.52
N CYS A 161 13.83 7.38 1.01
CA CYS A 161 14.39 7.64 2.34
C CYS A 161 13.24 7.72 3.34
N GLY A 162 13.31 6.92 4.40
CA GLY A 162 12.27 6.89 5.43
C GLY A 162 12.69 6.04 6.62
N PRO A 163 11.86 5.95 7.65
CA PRO A 163 12.17 5.21 8.88
C PRO A 163 12.00 3.68 8.72
N CYS A 164 11.61 3.23 7.52
CA CYS A 164 11.55 1.82 7.15
C CYS A 164 12.88 1.36 6.52
N ARG A 165 13.18 0.05 6.61
CA ARG A 165 14.32 -0.59 5.92
C ARG A 165 14.24 -0.49 4.40
N PHE A 166 13.11 -0.10 3.82
CA PHE A 166 12.99 0.14 2.38
C PHE A 166 14.10 1.05 1.83
N GLY A 167 14.57 2.03 2.61
CA GLY A 167 15.68 2.90 2.20
C GLY A 167 17.05 2.23 2.12
N THR A 168 17.22 1.03 2.67
CA THR A 168 18.46 0.25 2.58
C THR A 168 18.37 -0.86 1.54
N TYR A 169 17.21 -1.13 0.94
CA TYR A 169 16.99 -2.28 0.04
C TYR A 169 18.00 -2.33 -1.10
N ALA A 170 18.33 -1.18 -1.70
CA ALA A 170 19.31 -1.11 -2.78
C ALA A 170 20.69 -1.67 -2.40
N THR A 171 21.13 -1.38 -1.18
CA THR A 171 22.41 -1.87 -0.66
C THR A 171 22.33 -3.37 -0.36
N GLU A 172 21.20 -3.82 0.18
CA GLU A 172 20.96 -5.23 0.47
C GLU A 172 20.87 -6.07 -0.82
N TYR A 173 20.26 -5.53 -1.87
CA TYR A 173 20.21 -6.16 -3.18
C TYR A 173 21.61 -6.35 -3.76
N ARG A 174 22.43 -5.31 -3.73
CA ARG A 174 23.81 -5.36 -4.21
C ARG A 174 24.66 -6.34 -3.42
N LYS A 175 24.53 -6.36 -2.08
CA LYS A 175 25.19 -7.34 -1.22
C LYS A 175 24.81 -8.76 -1.65
N ALA A 176 23.51 -9.06 -1.72
CA ALA A 176 23.05 -10.39 -2.06
C ALA A 176 23.48 -10.83 -3.46
N LEU A 177 23.47 -9.91 -4.44
CA LEU A 177 23.96 -10.17 -5.79
C LEU A 177 25.45 -10.49 -5.81
N ARG A 178 26.30 -9.76 -5.07
CA ARG A 178 27.72 -10.08 -4.92
C ARG A 178 27.94 -11.47 -4.33
N ASP A 179 27.22 -11.78 -3.25
CA ASP A 179 27.35 -13.07 -2.58
C ASP A 179 26.84 -14.23 -3.45
N ALA A 180 25.87 -13.98 -4.32
CA ALA A 180 25.39 -14.93 -5.33
C ALA A 180 26.34 -15.07 -6.55
N GLY A 181 27.41 -14.28 -6.62
CA GLY A 181 28.40 -14.32 -7.70
C GLY A 181 28.17 -13.35 -8.86
N TYR A 182 27.20 -12.44 -8.74
CA TYR A 182 26.90 -11.37 -9.72
C TYR A 182 27.56 -10.04 -9.34
N THR A 183 28.84 -10.08 -8.96
CA THR A 183 29.59 -8.87 -8.62
C THR A 183 29.64 -7.91 -9.81
N GLY A 184 29.22 -6.66 -9.59
CA GLY A 184 29.12 -5.65 -10.65
C GLY A 184 27.75 -5.54 -11.31
N PHE A 185 26.78 -6.40 -10.96
CA PHE A 185 25.41 -6.30 -11.46
C PHE A 185 24.78 -4.96 -11.07
N ARG A 186 24.17 -4.30 -12.06
CA ARG A 186 23.64 -2.94 -11.92
C ARG A 186 22.27 -2.95 -11.25
N VAL A 187 22.13 -2.18 -10.17
CA VAL A 187 20.86 -1.90 -9.50
C VAL A 187 20.59 -0.40 -9.58
N LEU A 188 19.59 0.00 -10.37
CA LEU A 188 19.17 1.38 -10.59
C LEU A 188 17.99 1.73 -9.70
N LEU A 189 18.12 2.85 -8.99
CA LEU A 189 17.06 3.37 -8.14
C LEU A 189 16.28 4.49 -8.83
N LEU A 190 14.97 4.31 -8.87
CA LEU A 190 14.01 5.38 -9.06
C LEU A 190 13.79 6.02 -7.69
N ASP A 191 14.60 7.01 -7.32
CA ASP A 191 14.50 7.60 -5.98
C ASP A 191 13.40 8.68 -5.93
N ASN A 192 12.41 8.45 -5.06
CA ASN A 192 11.28 9.36 -4.88
C ASN A 192 11.65 10.76 -4.38
N ASN A 193 12.85 10.95 -3.80
CA ASN A 193 13.25 12.20 -3.16
C ASN A 193 14.12 13.14 -4.02
N GLY A 194 14.72 12.67 -5.12
CA GLY A 194 15.56 13.54 -5.97
C GLY A 194 14.78 14.41 -6.97
N GLY A 195 13.46 14.36 -6.94
CA GLY A 195 12.59 15.14 -7.82
C GLY A 195 12.60 14.69 -9.28
N LEU A 196 11.89 15.43 -10.15
CA LEU A 196 11.66 15.11 -11.57
C LEU A 196 12.91 15.19 -12.48
N ARG A 197 14.14 15.20 -11.93
CA ARG A 197 15.40 15.37 -12.68
C ARG A 197 16.57 14.61 -12.05
N GLN A 198 16.42 13.31 -11.85
CA GLN A 198 17.51 12.46 -11.33
C GLN A 198 18.52 11.99 -12.39
N ALA A 199 18.28 12.27 -13.68
CA ALA A 199 19.15 11.87 -14.77
C ALA A 199 19.42 13.06 -15.71
N CYS A 200 20.24 14.01 -15.27
CA CYS A 200 20.84 15.01 -16.16
C CYS A 200 22.35 14.77 -16.23
N GLY A 201 22.71 13.71 -16.96
CA GLY A 201 24.00 13.59 -17.65
C GLY A 201 23.70 13.24 -19.12
N ASP A 202 24.55 13.66 -20.05
CA ASP A 202 24.27 13.54 -21.49
C ASP A 202 24.26 12.07 -21.99
N ASP A 203 24.82 11.13 -21.20
CA ASP A 203 24.90 9.71 -21.54
C ASP A 203 24.19 8.79 -20.54
N VAL A 204 22.95 9.12 -20.15
CA VAL A 204 22.15 8.24 -19.27
C VAL A 204 21.20 7.34 -20.06
N GLY A 205 21.35 6.03 -19.84
CA GLY A 205 20.54 4.96 -20.40
C GLY A 205 19.11 4.94 -19.87
N LEU A 206 18.85 5.33 -18.62
CA LEU A 206 17.48 5.47 -18.09
C LEU A 206 17.12 6.94 -17.92
N VAL A 207 16.25 7.48 -18.78
CA VAL A 207 15.89 8.91 -18.75
C VAL A 207 14.64 9.07 -17.90
N LEU A 208 14.84 9.56 -16.68
CA LEU A 208 13.78 9.82 -15.70
C LEU A 208 13.18 11.22 -15.91
N ASP A 209 12.55 11.42 -17.07
CA ASP A 209 11.89 12.68 -17.40
C ASP A 209 10.40 12.67 -17.00
N ARG A 210 9.68 13.74 -17.36
CA ARG A 210 8.24 13.84 -17.10
C ARG A 210 7.44 12.80 -17.86
N VAL A 211 7.85 12.45 -19.08
CA VAL A 211 7.14 11.49 -19.94
C VAL A 211 7.21 10.11 -19.30
N PHE A 212 8.39 9.71 -18.82
CA PHE A 212 8.62 8.48 -18.06
C PHE A 212 7.73 8.41 -16.82
N ILE A 213 7.75 9.46 -15.98
CA ILE A 213 6.96 9.49 -14.74
C ILE A 213 5.45 9.42 -15.04
N PHE A 214 4.96 10.16 -16.03
CA PHE A 214 3.55 10.10 -16.41
C PHE A 214 3.15 8.75 -17.00
N ALA A 215 4.05 8.07 -17.73
CA ALA A 215 3.82 6.73 -18.24
C ALA A 215 3.67 5.72 -17.10
N LEU A 216 4.56 5.76 -16.10
CA LEU A 216 4.51 4.90 -14.91
C LEU A 216 3.24 5.14 -14.08
N ILE A 217 2.94 6.40 -13.73
CA ILE A 217 1.73 6.73 -12.95
C ILE A 217 0.48 6.25 -13.68
N LYS A 218 0.41 6.44 -15.01
CA LYS A 218 -0.72 5.97 -15.82
C LYS A 218 -0.85 4.45 -15.81
N ALA A 219 0.25 3.72 -15.98
CA ALA A 219 0.26 2.26 -15.96
C ALA A 219 -0.20 1.71 -14.60
N VAL A 220 0.36 2.23 -13.51
CA VAL A 220 -0.02 1.87 -12.13
C VAL A 220 -1.49 2.17 -11.86
N MET A 221 -1.95 3.36 -12.24
CA MET A 221 -3.35 3.78 -12.06
C MET A 221 -4.33 2.87 -12.81
N ILE A 222 -4.03 2.50 -14.06
CA ILE A 222 -4.85 1.57 -14.83
C ILE A 222 -4.82 0.17 -14.21
N GLY A 223 -3.66 -0.28 -13.74
CA GLY A 223 -3.49 -1.55 -13.03
C GLY A 223 -4.34 -1.62 -11.75
N ASP A 224 -4.30 -0.57 -10.91
CA ASP A 224 -5.14 -0.44 -9.72
C ASP A 224 -6.63 -0.57 -10.07
N ILE A 225 -7.08 0.16 -11.09
CA ILE A 225 -8.47 0.14 -11.53
C ILE A 225 -8.89 -1.26 -11.99
N LEU A 226 -8.02 -1.96 -12.72
CA LEU A 226 -8.29 -3.32 -13.18
C LEU A 226 -8.36 -4.32 -12.01
N ASN A 227 -7.48 -4.21 -11.02
CA ASN A 227 -7.49 -5.06 -9.83
C ASN A 227 -8.75 -4.82 -8.98
N VAL A 228 -9.11 -3.56 -8.73
CA VAL A 228 -10.34 -3.19 -8.03
C VAL A 228 -11.58 -3.74 -8.76
N MET A 229 -11.53 -3.79 -10.10
CA MET A 229 -12.59 -4.42 -10.89
C MET A 229 -12.64 -5.93 -10.67
N ALA A 230 -11.49 -6.60 -10.77
CA ALA A 230 -11.38 -8.05 -10.58
C ALA A 230 -11.90 -8.50 -9.21
N TYR A 231 -11.44 -7.84 -8.14
CA TYR A 231 -11.84 -8.17 -6.75
C TYR A 231 -13.34 -7.95 -6.49
N ARG A 232 -13.97 -7.03 -7.23
CA ARG A 232 -15.41 -6.77 -7.13
C ARG A 232 -16.25 -7.78 -7.91
N MET A 233 -15.77 -8.25 -9.05
CA MET A 233 -16.55 -9.13 -9.93
C MET A 233 -16.45 -10.58 -9.48
N ARG A 234 -15.25 -11.06 -9.18
CA ARG A 234 -14.96 -12.49 -8.97
C ARG A 234 -15.82 -13.18 -7.92
N PRO A 235 -16.11 -12.62 -6.74
CA PRO A 235 -16.96 -13.27 -5.73
C PRO A 235 -18.43 -13.47 -6.16
N TYR A 236 -18.85 -12.72 -7.19
CA TYR A 236 -20.21 -12.68 -7.72
C TYR A 236 -20.34 -13.37 -9.08
N GLU A 237 -19.26 -13.91 -9.65
CA GLU A 237 -19.32 -14.59 -10.94
C GLU A 237 -20.21 -15.82 -10.90
N VAL A 238 -21.03 -16.00 -11.93
CA VAL A 238 -21.89 -17.18 -12.07
C VAL A 238 -21.07 -18.38 -12.53
N THR A 239 -20.21 -18.19 -13.53
CA THR A 239 -19.28 -19.21 -14.04
C THR A 239 -17.89 -19.00 -13.44
N PRO A 240 -17.39 -19.96 -12.62
CA PRO A 240 -16.06 -19.86 -12.04
C PRO A 240 -14.96 -19.63 -13.09
N GLY A 241 -14.09 -18.65 -12.86
CA GLY A 241 -12.98 -18.30 -13.75
C GLY A 241 -13.32 -17.39 -14.92
N ALA A 242 -14.60 -17.02 -15.13
CA ALA A 242 -14.99 -16.08 -16.19
C ALA A 242 -14.37 -14.70 -15.98
N THR A 243 -14.28 -14.24 -14.72
CA THR A 243 -13.62 -12.97 -14.38
C THR A 243 -12.13 -13.02 -14.69
N ASP A 244 -11.45 -14.15 -14.42
CA ASP A 244 -10.01 -14.30 -14.66
C ASP A 244 -9.70 -14.23 -16.16
N GLN A 245 -10.51 -14.90 -17.00
CA GLN A 245 -10.39 -14.84 -18.46
C GLN A 245 -10.60 -13.42 -19.00
N ALA A 246 -11.63 -12.72 -18.49
CA ALA A 246 -11.92 -11.35 -18.90
C ALA A 246 -10.82 -10.37 -18.48
N VAL A 247 -10.29 -10.51 -17.26
CA VAL A 247 -9.19 -9.68 -16.75
C VAL A 247 -7.91 -9.91 -17.56
N GLU A 248 -7.58 -11.16 -17.90
CA GLU A 248 -6.40 -11.46 -18.71
C GLU A 248 -6.53 -10.90 -20.14
N ALA A 249 -7.72 -10.98 -20.75
CA ALA A 249 -7.99 -10.31 -22.02
C ALA A 249 -7.82 -8.78 -21.90
N CYS A 250 -8.29 -8.18 -20.80
CA CYS A 250 -8.11 -6.76 -20.53
C CYS A 250 -6.63 -6.38 -20.34
N ARG A 251 -5.84 -7.19 -19.62
CA ARG A 251 -4.39 -6.98 -19.46
C ARG A 251 -3.69 -6.90 -20.81
N LYS A 252 -4.01 -7.82 -21.74
CA LYS A 252 -3.46 -7.81 -23.11
C LYS A 252 -3.83 -6.53 -23.88
N ILE A 253 -5.11 -6.16 -23.87
CA ILE A 253 -5.61 -4.94 -24.55
C ILE A 253 -4.91 -3.68 -24.01
N LEU A 254 -4.78 -3.58 -22.69
CA LEU A 254 -4.20 -2.40 -22.02
C LEU A 254 -2.68 -2.34 -22.20
N ARG A 255 -1.98 -3.48 -22.13
CA ARG A 255 -0.55 -3.56 -22.40
C ARG A 255 -0.25 -3.12 -23.83
N GLU A 256 -0.97 -3.64 -24.82
CA GLU A 256 -0.82 -3.24 -26.23
C GLU A 256 -1.05 -1.73 -26.40
N ALA A 257 -2.06 -1.18 -25.73
CA ALA A 257 -2.33 0.25 -25.81
C ALA A 257 -1.20 1.11 -25.22
N LEU A 258 -0.59 0.66 -24.12
CA LEU A 258 0.54 1.36 -23.49
C LEU A 258 1.83 1.23 -24.31
N SER A 259 2.12 0.06 -24.87
CA SER A 259 3.34 -0.17 -25.65
C SER A 259 3.32 0.48 -27.03
N SER A 260 2.16 0.59 -27.66
CA SER A 260 2.01 1.26 -28.97
C SER A 260 1.66 2.75 -28.87
N GLY A 261 1.59 3.32 -27.66
CA GLY A 261 1.20 4.72 -27.46
C GLY A 261 -0.25 5.04 -27.87
N ARG A 262 -1.10 4.02 -28.02
CA ARG A 262 -2.52 4.20 -28.36
C ARG A 262 -3.31 4.80 -27.20
N ASN A 263 -4.51 5.30 -27.52
CA ASN A 263 -5.38 5.94 -26.54
C ASN A 263 -5.86 4.94 -25.45
N SER A 264 -5.32 5.09 -24.23
CA SER A 264 -5.64 4.23 -23.10
C SER A 264 -7.12 4.33 -22.67
N LEU A 265 -7.81 5.45 -22.89
CA LEU A 265 -9.26 5.55 -22.59
C LEU A 265 -10.09 4.68 -23.54
N ARG A 266 -9.71 4.61 -24.82
CA ARG A 266 -10.37 3.70 -25.77
C ARG A 266 -10.13 2.24 -25.39
N ALA A 267 -8.91 1.91 -24.94
CA ALA A 267 -8.58 0.59 -24.42
C ALA A 267 -9.43 0.24 -23.18
N MET A 268 -9.57 1.16 -22.21
CA MET A 268 -10.44 0.97 -21.04
C MET A 268 -11.92 0.73 -21.41
N ARG A 269 -12.43 1.44 -22.41
CA ARG A 269 -13.81 1.19 -22.92
C ARG A 269 -13.95 -0.16 -23.59
N ARG A 270 -12.92 -0.64 -24.31
CA ARG A 270 -12.90 -1.99 -24.88
C ARG A 270 -12.86 -3.05 -23.78
N CYS A 271 -12.06 -2.83 -22.73
CA CYS A 271 -12.06 -3.67 -21.54
C CYS A 271 -13.43 -3.74 -20.89
N ARG A 272 -14.15 -2.61 -20.79
CA ARG A 272 -15.53 -2.60 -20.30
C ARG A 272 -16.44 -3.54 -21.10
N THR A 273 -16.36 -3.53 -22.43
CA THR A 273 -17.15 -4.44 -23.27
C THR A 273 -16.83 -5.91 -22.98
N VAL A 274 -15.57 -6.25 -22.74
CA VAL A 274 -15.15 -7.61 -22.37
C VAL A 274 -15.66 -7.98 -20.97
N LEU A 275 -15.55 -7.07 -20.00
CA LEU A 275 -16.00 -7.32 -18.63
C LEU A 275 -17.52 -7.41 -18.53
N ASP A 276 -18.26 -6.70 -19.39
CA ASP A 276 -19.73 -6.74 -19.44
C ASP A 276 -20.27 -8.09 -19.95
N THR A 277 -19.44 -8.95 -20.57
CA THR A 277 -19.87 -10.30 -20.96
C THR A 277 -19.87 -11.28 -19.78
N VAL A 278 -19.28 -10.92 -18.64
CA VAL A 278 -19.25 -11.76 -17.44
C VAL A 278 -20.61 -11.65 -16.74
N GLU A 279 -21.31 -12.77 -16.60
CA GLU A 279 -22.57 -12.83 -15.85
C GLU A 279 -22.31 -12.83 -14.34
N LEU A 280 -22.95 -11.89 -13.63
CA LEU A 280 -22.76 -11.65 -12.21
C LEU A 280 -24.08 -11.79 -11.43
N ASP A 281 -24.03 -12.52 -10.32
CA ASP A 281 -25.14 -12.68 -9.37
C ASP A 281 -24.90 -11.82 -8.13
N TRP A 282 -25.29 -10.55 -8.20
CA TRP A 282 -25.12 -9.59 -7.11
C TRP A 282 -25.92 -9.90 -5.85
N MET A 283 -26.92 -10.78 -5.90
CA MET A 283 -27.79 -11.10 -4.76
C MET A 283 -27.13 -12.05 -3.75
N ARG A 284 -25.91 -12.50 -4.01
CA ARG A 284 -25.11 -13.26 -3.04
C ARG A 284 -24.66 -12.35 -1.90
N ALA A 285 -25.13 -12.60 -0.68
CA ALA A 285 -24.68 -11.88 0.51
C ALA A 285 -23.23 -12.26 0.88
N LYS A 286 -22.26 -11.61 0.22
CA LYS A 286 -20.82 -11.82 0.45
C LYS A 286 -20.26 -10.79 1.43
N PRO A 287 -19.39 -11.18 2.38
CA PRO A 287 -18.69 -10.22 3.22
C PRO A 287 -17.66 -9.45 2.40
N LYS A 288 -17.61 -8.16 2.63
CA LYS A 288 -16.55 -7.28 2.14
C LYS A 288 -15.41 -7.18 3.16
N VAL A 289 -14.19 -7.45 2.73
CA VAL A 289 -12.97 -7.47 3.55
C VAL A 289 -11.97 -6.43 3.04
N SER A 290 -11.62 -5.46 3.88
CA SER A 290 -10.61 -4.45 3.56
C SER A 290 -9.22 -4.97 3.95
N ILE A 291 -8.28 -4.95 3.01
CA ILE A 291 -6.87 -5.27 3.28
C ILE A 291 -6.11 -3.96 3.52
N ILE A 292 -5.44 -3.90 4.66
CA ILE A 292 -4.51 -2.84 5.09
C ILE A 292 -3.19 -3.50 5.57
N GLY A 293 -2.19 -2.71 5.93
CA GLY A 293 -0.89 -3.20 6.38
C GLY A 293 0.24 -2.70 5.48
N GLU A 294 1.27 -3.52 5.29
CA GLU A 294 2.49 -3.10 4.57
C GLU A 294 2.31 -3.15 3.05
N PHE A 295 2.83 -2.15 2.35
CA PHE A 295 2.65 -1.89 0.93
C PHE A 295 2.89 -3.10 0.04
N TRP A 296 4.05 -3.76 0.20
CA TRP A 296 4.39 -4.92 -0.61
C TRP A 296 3.52 -6.12 -0.27
N ALA A 297 3.31 -6.42 1.01
CA ALA A 297 2.49 -7.57 1.43
C ALA A 297 1.01 -7.44 1.03
N MET A 298 0.48 -6.23 0.93
CA MET A 298 -0.88 -5.98 0.42
C MET A 298 -1.01 -6.13 -1.10
N THR A 299 0.08 -5.92 -1.85
CA THR A 299 0.06 -5.82 -3.32
C THR A 299 0.63 -7.05 -4.02
N THR A 300 1.56 -7.77 -3.39
CA THR A 300 2.02 -9.05 -3.92
C THR A 300 0.86 -10.05 -3.97
N GLU A 301 0.88 -10.93 -4.97
CA GLU A 301 -0.16 -11.94 -5.21
C GLU A 301 0.39 -13.37 -5.01
N GLY A 302 1.64 -13.50 -4.55
CA GLY A 302 2.38 -14.76 -4.43
C GLY A 302 2.45 -15.36 -3.03
N ASP A 303 3.45 -16.21 -2.80
CA ASP A 303 3.67 -16.88 -1.51
C ASP A 303 4.02 -15.90 -0.39
N GLY A 304 4.59 -14.73 -0.72
CA GLY A 304 4.94 -13.71 0.26
C GLY A 304 3.75 -13.13 1.04
N CYS A 305 2.54 -13.24 0.48
CA CYS A 305 1.28 -12.92 1.17
C CYS A 305 0.38 -14.15 1.35
N TYR A 306 0.90 -15.37 1.10
CA TYR A 306 0.13 -16.62 1.04
C TYR A 306 -1.13 -16.52 0.16
N HIS A 307 -1.03 -15.82 -0.97
CA HIS A 307 -2.17 -15.60 -1.88
C HIS A 307 -3.44 -15.04 -1.19
N LEU A 308 -3.29 -14.22 -0.13
CA LEU A 308 -4.39 -13.76 0.73
C LEU A 308 -5.62 -13.24 -0.04
N GLN A 309 -5.42 -12.44 -1.08
CA GLN A 309 -6.52 -11.87 -1.88
C GLN A 309 -7.33 -13.02 -2.52
N ARG A 310 -6.65 -13.96 -3.18
CA ARG A 310 -7.31 -15.11 -3.83
C ARG A 310 -7.95 -16.05 -2.82
N PHE A 311 -7.31 -16.26 -1.68
CA PHE A 311 -7.85 -17.06 -0.57
C PHE A 311 -9.17 -16.47 -0.05
N LEU A 312 -9.22 -15.15 0.19
CA LEU A 312 -10.45 -14.48 0.63
C LEU A 312 -11.58 -14.60 -0.40
N GLU A 313 -11.25 -14.50 -1.70
CA GLU A 313 -12.22 -14.67 -2.78
C GLU A 313 -12.77 -16.10 -2.86
N GLN A 314 -11.93 -17.12 -2.67
CA GLN A 314 -12.33 -18.53 -2.59
C GLN A 314 -13.24 -18.78 -1.38
N GLU A 315 -12.96 -18.12 -0.26
CA GLU A 315 -13.84 -18.05 0.90
C GLU A 315 -15.07 -17.15 0.66
N GLY A 316 -15.28 -16.67 -0.56
CA GLY A 316 -16.48 -15.94 -0.97
C GLY A 316 -16.55 -14.51 -0.46
N ALA A 317 -15.43 -13.87 -0.14
CA ALA A 317 -15.38 -12.46 0.25
C ALA A 317 -15.12 -11.52 -0.94
N GLU A 318 -15.72 -10.32 -0.92
CA GLU A 318 -15.30 -9.20 -1.77
C GLU A 318 -14.08 -8.53 -1.15
N VAL A 319 -12.97 -8.50 -1.87
CA VAL A 319 -11.71 -7.92 -1.39
C VAL A 319 -11.63 -6.43 -1.75
N ASP A 320 -11.25 -5.61 -0.78
CA ASP A 320 -10.98 -4.18 -0.94
C ASP A 320 -9.52 -3.89 -0.54
N GLY A 321 -8.62 -4.14 -1.48
CA GLY A 321 -7.19 -3.88 -1.33
C GLY A 321 -6.85 -2.40 -1.46
N GLN A 322 -5.81 -1.95 -0.76
CA GLN A 322 -5.31 -0.59 -0.93
C GLN A 322 -4.64 -0.43 -2.31
N MET A 323 -5.11 0.55 -3.07
CA MET A 323 -4.53 0.93 -4.38
C MET A 323 -3.14 1.53 -4.20
N VAL A 324 -2.22 1.29 -5.13
CA VAL A 324 -0.90 1.95 -5.13
C VAL A 324 -1.04 3.46 -5.31
N MET A 325 -2.06 3.91 -6.05
CA MET A 325 -2.42 5.32 -6.15
C MET A 325 -2.78 5.96 -4.80
N ALA A 326 -3.20 5.19 -3.79
CA ALA A 326 -3.36 5.72 -2.43
C ALA A 326 -2.00 6.18 -1.88
N TRP A 327 -0.93 5.40 -2.09
CA TRP A 327 0.41 5.80 -1.68
C TRP A 327 0.89 7.05 -2.43
N VAL A 328 0.62 7.16 -3.74
CA VAL A 328 0.93 8.39 -4.50
C VAL A 328 0.20 9.61 -3.92
N MET A 329 -1.07 9.46 -3.56
CA MET A 329 -1.85 10.52 -2.90
C MET A 329 -1.29 10.88 -1.53
N TYR A 330 -0.81 9.89 -0.77
CA TYR A 330 -0.16 10.09 0.52
C TYR A 330 1.15 10.86 0.37
N GLN A 331 1.97 10.59 -0.65
CA GLN A 331 3.19 11.35 -0.94
C GLN A 331 2.88 12.82 -1.27
N VAL A 332 1.83 13.08 -2.07
CA VAL A 332 1.37 14.45 -2.37
C VAL A 332 0.89 15.14 -1.10
N TRP A 333 0.12 14.44 -0.26
CA TRP A 333 -0.35 14.95 1.01
C TRP A 333 0.80 15.30 1.97
N GLN A 334 1.79 14.42 2.12
CA GLN A 334 2.97 14.66 2.98
C GLN A 334 3.74 15.90 2.53
N ASN A 335 3.98 16.03 1.23
CA ASN A 335 4.64 17.22 0.67
C ASN A 335 3.86 18.50 0.98
N ARG A 336 2.53 18.45 0.91
CA ARG A 336 1.65 19.59 1.23
C ARG A 336 1.66 19.89 2.73
N TRP A 337 1.59 18.86 3.58
CA TRP A 337 1.65 18.97 5.04
C TRP A 337 2.98 19.58 5.50
N ASP A 338 4.11 19.05 5.01
CA ASP A 338 5.44 19.56 5.31
C ASP A 338 5.61 21.00 4.85
N THR A 339 5.14 21.30 3.63
CA THR A 339 5.20 22.67 3.09
C THR A 339 4.44 23.62 4.02
N ARG A 340 3.23 23.28 4.48
CA ARG A 340 2.46 24.10 5.43
C ARG A 340 3.16 24.28 6.78
N ARG A 341 3.69 23.20 7.36
CA ARG A 341 4.35 23.23 8.68
C ARG A 341 5.66 24.05 8.65
N ARG A 342 6.42 23.95 7.56
CA ARG A 342 7.72 24.62 7.43
C ARG A 342 7.61 26.09 7.01
N MET A 343 6.43 26.59 6.62
CA MET A 343 6.23 28.02 6.31
C MET A 343 6.65 28.93 7.48
N MET A 344 6.46 28.44 8.70
CA MET A 344 6.79 29.18 9.92
C MET A 344 8.26 29.06 10.32
N LEU A 345 9.05 28.24 9.64
CA LEU A 345 10.46 27.91 9.97
C LEU A 345 11.45 28.37 8.89
N ARG A 346 11.05 29.24 7.96
CA ARG A 346 11.87 29.65 6.80
C ARG A 346 13.28 30.13 7.15
N LYS A 347 13.43 30.86 8.26
CA LYS A 347 14.72 31.38 8.72
C LYS A 347 15.68 30.30 9.25
N SER A 348 15.17 29.09 9.50
CA SER A 348 15.91 28.01 10.16
C SER A 348 15.94 26.73 9.31
N ASP A 349 15.11 26.61 8.27
CA ASP A 349 14.98 25.43 7.42
C ASP A 349 15.97 25.44 6.25
N HIS A 350 17.26 25.31 6.58
CA HIS A 350 18.36 25.14 5.62
C HIS A 350 18.61 23.68 5.22
N ALA A 351 17.70 22.76 5.59
CA ALA A 351 17.85 21.35 5.24
C ALA A 351 17.84 21.14 3.73
N ARG A 352 18.46 20.06 3.25
CA ARG A 352 18.51 19.69 1.80
C ARG A 352 17.12 19.68 1.14
N MET A 353 16.09 19.30 1.90
CA MET A 353 14.68 19.26 1.47
C MET A 353 13.86 20.42 2.05
N GLY A 354 14.51 21.43 2.61
CA GLY A 354 13.89 22.59 3.21
C GLY A 354 13.17 23.48 2.20
N LEU A 355 12.30 24.36 2.72
CA LEU A 355 11.67 25.38 1.90
C LEU A 355 12.67 26.46 1.47
N GLY A 356 13.63 26.83 2.32
CA GLY A 356 14.59 27.91 2.04
C GLY A 356 13.88 29.15 1.48
N ASP A 357 14.33 29.60 0.31
CA ASP A 357 13.76 30.73 -0.43
C ASP A 357 12.66 30.35 -1.45
N LYS A 358 12.25 29.08 -1.51
CA LYS A 358 11.24 28.63 -2.47
C LYS A 358 9.87 29.22 -2.10
N ASP A 359 9.15 29.71 -3.11
CA ASP A 359 7.78 30.20 -2.96
C ASP A 359 6.84 29.06 -2.52
N GLU A 360 6.47 29.12 -1.24
CA GLU A 360 5.60 28.17 -0.57
C GLU A 360 4.19 28.16 -1.15
N ARG A 361 3.67 29.33 -1.57
CA ARG A 361 2.33 29.44 -2.16
C ARG A 361 2.31 28.78 -3.52
N LYS A 362 3.32 29.05 -4.36
CA LYS A 362 3.47 28.39 -5.66
C LYS A 362 3.58 26.88 -5.51
N ARG A 363 4.37 26.39 -4.53
CA ARG A 363 4.48 24.95 -4.25
C ARG A 363 3.16 24.34 -3.81
N LEU A 364 2.42 24.99 -2.91
CA LEU A 364 1.09 24.52 -2.49
C LEU A 364 0.10 24.46 -3.66
N VAL A 365 0.08 25.50 -4.51
CA VAL A 365 -0.79 25.53 -5.69
C VAL A 365 -0.43 24.40 -6.66
N GLN A 366 0.86 24.17 -6.91
CA GLN A 366 1.32 23.05 -7.75
C GLN A 366 0.88 21.68 -7.19
N LEU A 367 1.05 21.46 -5.89
CA LEU A 367 0.62 20.22 -5.23
C LEU A 367 -0.90 20.04 -5.28
N TRP A 368 -1.65 21.12 -5.09
CA TRP A 368 -3.11 21.09 -5.21
C TRP A 368 -3.56 20.77 -6.64
N ILE A 369 -2.96 21.39 -7.66
CA ILE A 369 -3.22 21.07 -9.08
C ILE A 369 -2.89 19.60 -9.35
N ALA A 370 -1.74 19.12 -8.89
CA ALA A 370 -1.33 17.72 -9.06
C ALA A 370 -2.34 16.76 -8.40
N GLU A 371 -2.76 17.04 -7.17
CA GLU A 371 -3.78 16.26 -6.44
C GLU A 371 -5.09 16.19 -7.23
N LYS A 372 -5.58 17.33 -7.74
CA LYS A 372 -6.83 17.39 -8.54
C LYS A 372 -6.68 16.68 -9.88
N ALA A 373 -5.54 16.83 -10.54
CA ALA A 373 -5.24 16.16 -11.81
C ALA A 373 -5.21 14.63 -11.64
N LEU A 374 -4.56 14.12 -10.59
CA LEU A 374 -4.53 12.68 -10.27
C LEU A 374 -5.93 12.14 -9.97
N LYS A 375 -6.71 12.84 -9.14
CA LYS A 375 -8.11 12.47 -8.83
C LYS A 375 -8.99 12.47 -10.09
N ALA A 376 -8.85 13.48 -10.96
CA ALA A 376 -9.61 13.58 -12.21
C ALA A 376 -9.23 12.49 -13.21
N ALA A 377 -7.92 12.23 -13.39
CA ALA A 377 -7.43 11.17 -14.25
C ALA A 377 -7.92 9.80 -13.79
N PHE A 378 -7.78 9.49 -12.49
CA PHE A 378 -8.29 8.25 -11.91
C PHE A 378 -9.78 8.09 -12.16
N HIS A 379 -10.58 9.13 -11.85
CA HIS A 379 -12.02 9.09 -12.07
C HIS A 379 -12.38 8.86 -13.54
N THR A 380 -11.65 9.48 -14.47
CA THR A 380 -11.88 9.33 -15.91
C THR A 380 -11.62 7.89 -16.38
N TYR A 381 -10.51 7.29 -15.98
CA TYR A 381 -10.19 5.90 -16.33
C TYR A 381 -11.13 4.91 -15.63
N ALA A 382 -11.44 5.13 -14.34
CA ALA A 382 -12.37 4.30 -13.60
C ALA A 382 -13.78 4.33 -14.21
N TRP A 383 -14.26 5.51 -14.61
CA TRP A 383 -15.52 5.68 -15.32
C TRP A 383 -15.52 4.95 -16.67
N ALA A 384 -14.42 5.03 -17.42
CA ALA A 384 -14.30 4.41 -18.73
C ALA A 384 -14.44 2.87 -18.69
N ILE A 385 -13.92 2.22 -17.64
CA ILE A 385 -14.01 0.76 -17.48
C ILE A 385 -15.33 0.30 -16.82
N GLY A 386 -16.06 1.20 -16.15
CA GLY A 386 -17.35 0.89 -15.49
C GLY A 386 -17.39 1.17 -13.98
N LEU A 387 -16.28 1.51 -13.35
CA LEU A 387 -16.19 1.86 -11.91
C LEU A 387 -16.58 3.33 -11.63
N ARG A 388 -17.83 3.69 -11.93
CA ARG A 388 -18.32 5.09 -11.86
C ARG A 388 -18.20 5.74 -10.48
N HIS A 389 -18.18 4.95 -9.42
CA HIS A 389 -18.16 5.43 -8.03
C HIS A 389 -16.82 5.22 -7.33
N ALA A 390 -15.83 4.62 -8.00
CA ALA A 390 -14.51 4.48 -7.44
C ALA A 390 -13.86 5.86 -7.27
N ARG A 391 -13.26 6.08 -6.10
CA ARG A 391 -12.57 7.32 -5.75
C ARG A 391 -11.27 6.97 -5.06
N LEU A 392 -10.26 7.80 -5.28
CA LEU A 392 -9.06 7.77 -4.47
C LEU A 392 -9.38 8.19 -3.03
N PRO A 393 -8.66 7.65 -2.03
CA PRO A 393 -8.85 8.03 -0.63
C PRO A 393 -8.59 9.52 -0.39
N ASP A 394 -9.30 10.07 0.59
CA ASP A 394 -9.08 11.42 1.08
C ASP A 394 -8.03 11.40 2.19
N MET A 395 -6.84 11.91 1.89
CA MET A 395 -5.73 11.90 2.85
C MET A 395 -5.90 12.88 3.99
N ASP A 396 -6.69 13.95 3.81
CA ASP A 396 -7.00 14.85 4.93
C ASP A 396 -7.91 14.16 5.93
N GLU A 397 -8.95 13.47 5.45
CA GLU A 397 -9.82 12.65 6.30
C GLU A 397 -9.02 11.56 7.03
N MET A 398 -8.13 10.85 6.34
CA MET A 398 -7.30 9.81 6.97
C MET A 398 -6.39 10.40 8.05
N ALA A 399 -5.76 11.53 7.79
CA ALA A 399 -4.91 12.23 8.75
C ALA A 399 -5.71 12.72 9.96
N GLU A 400 -6.91 13.26 9.76
CA GLU A 400 -7.78 13.75 10.84
C GLU A 400 -8.28 12.61 11.74
N LEU A 401 -8.76 11.52 11.15
CA LEU A 401 -9.28 10.36 11.89
C LEU A 401 -8.20 9.69 12.75
N SER A 402 -6.97 9.63 12.24
CA SER A 402 -5.86 8.94 12.90
C SER A 402 -5.09 9.81 13.89
N ASN A 403 -5.06 11.14 13.72
CA ASN A 403 -4.17 12.04 14.49
C ASN A 403 -4.30 11.91 16.02
N ARG A 404 -5.48 11.55 16.52
CA ARG A 404 -5.70 11.36 17.97
C ARG A 404 -4.94 10.14 18.52
N PHE A 405 -4.73 9.13 17.69
CA PHE A 405 -4.14 7.84 18.06
C PHE A 405 -2.71 7.67 17.52
N TYR A 406 -2.42 8.31 16.39
CA TYR A 406 -1.18 8.16 15.64
C TYR A 406 -0.78 9.53 15.07
N ASP A 407 0.32 10.09 15.56
CA ASP A 407 0.76 11.41 15.13
C ASP A 407 1.15 11.41 13.64
N ASN A 408 0.68 12.42 12.91
CA ASN A 408 0.89 12.59 11.47
C ASN A 408 2.37 12.80 11.05
N HIS A 409 3.27 13.05 11.99
CA HIS A 409 4.72 13.11 11.78
C HIS A 409 5.39 11.73 11.80
N ILE A 410 4.72 10.71 12.34
CA ILE A 410 5.20 9.34 12.26
C ILE A 410 4.81 8.80 10.87
N ARG A 411 5.81 8.46 10.05
CA ARG A 411 5.65 8.20 8.61
C ARG A 411 6.30 6.91 8.16
N GLY A 412 6.52 5.98 9.08
CA GLY A 412 7.04 4.68 8.71
C GLY A 412 5.99 3.82 8.04
N GLY A 413 6.39 3.09 6.99
CA GLY A 413 5.47 2.31 6.18
C GLY A 413 4.39 3.20 5.57
N GLU A 414 3.14 2.84 5.81
CA GLU A 414 1.93 3.52 5.36
C GLU A 414 1.51 4.64 6.32
N GLY A 415 2.28 4.84 7.39
CA GLY A 415 2.07 5.85 8.41
C GLY A 415 0.67 5.80 9.01
N HIS A 416 0.04 6.96 9.10
CA HIS A 416 -1.28 7.11 9.70
C HIS A 416 -2.44 6.49 8.88
N MET A 417 -2.19 6.07 7.63
CA MET A 417 -3.24 5.49 6.78
C MET A 417 -3.77 4.16 7.31
N GLU A 418 -2.92 3.31 7.89
CA GLU A 418 -3.35 2.02 8.46
C GLU A 418 -4.37 2.24 9.60
N VAL A 419 -4.05 3.14 10.53
CA VAL A 419 -4.91 3.48 11.66
C VAL A 419 -6.18 4.18 11.20
N GLY A 420 -6.04 5.19 10.32
CA GLY A 420 -7.17 5.95 9.78
C GLY A 420 -8.18 5.07 9.05
N LYS A 421 -7.73 4.04 8.32
CA LYS A 421 -8.61 3.17 7.53
C LYS A 421 -9.42 2.18 8.38
N LEU A 422 -8.89 1.71 9.51
CA LEU A 422 -9.70 0.92 10.46
C LEU A 422 -10.81 1.81 11.06
N ILE A 423 -10.45 3.00 11.54
CA ILE A 423 -11.41 3.97 12.11
C ILE A 423 -12.46 4.36 11.05
N GLN A 424 -12.05 4.64 9.83
CA GLN A 424 -12.96 4.95 8.73
C GLN A 424 -13.94 3.79 8.45
N THR A 425 -13.44 2.56 8.52
CA THR A 425 -14.27 1.38 8.30
C THR A 425 -15.31 1.23 9.40
N ALA A 426 -14.92 1.42 10.66
CA ALA A 426 -15.81 1.40 11.81
C ALA A 426 -16.90 2.49 11.72
N LEU A 427 -16.52 3.73 11.44
CA LEU A 427 -17.43 4.88 11.42
C LEU A 427 -18.41 4.87 10.24
N TYR A 428 -17.96 4.44 9.06
CA TYR A 428 -18.77 4.55 7.83
C TYR A 428 -19.22 3.22 7.24
N ARG A 429 -18.96 2.10 7.93
CA ARG A 429 -19.29 0.73 7.48
C ARG A 429 -18.80 0.47 6.06
N LYS A 430 -17.50 0.66 5.84
CA LYS A 430 -16.86 0.49 4.50
C LYS A 430 -16.59 -0.97 4.13
N ALA A 431 -16.43 -1.82 5.14
CA ALA A 431 -16.18 -3.25 5.06
C ALA A 431 -16.74 -3.90 6.34
N HIS A 432 -16.93 -5.23 6.31
CA HIS A 432 -17.37 -6.02 7.46
C HIS A 432 -16.19 -6.49 8.30
N MET A 433 -14.99 -6.53 7.69
CA MET A 433 -13.75 -6.95 8.31
C MET A 433 -12.58 -6.17 7.73
N VAL A 434 -11.61 -5.87 8.57
CA VAL A 434 -10.34 -5.26 8.19
C VAL A 434 -9.21 -6.24 8.55
N ILE A 435 -8.44 -6.64 7.54
CA ILE A 435 -7.23 -7.45 7.72
C ILE A 435 -6.03 -6.54 7.60
N SER A 436 -5.13 -6.62 8.59
CA SER A 436 -3.83 -5.98 8.57
C SER A 436 -2.78 -7.04 8.23
N ILE A 437 -2.32 -7.09 6.98
CA ILE A 437 -1.30 -8.05 6.52
C ILE A 437 0.10 -7.43 6.57
N LYS A 438 1.05 -8.14 7.18
CA LYS A 438 2.38 -7.61 7.43
C LYS A 438 3.44 -8.66 7.19
N PRO A 439 4.54 -8.34 6.52
CA PRO A 439 5.63 -9.28 6.38
C PRO A 439 6.49 -9.26 7.64
N PHE A 440 7.11 -10.39 7.95
CA PHE A 440 8.07 -10.50 9.04
C PHE A 440 9.14 -9.41 8.93
N GLY A 441 9.41 -8.74 10.06
CA GLY A 441 10.39 -7.66 10.16
C GLY A 441 9.90 -6.28 9.73
N CYS A 442 8.62 -6.10 9.36
CA CYS A 442 8.05 -4.78 9.09
C CYS A 442 7.78 -3.99 10.39
N MET A 443 8.81 -3.34 10.93
CA MET A 443 8.70 -2.60 12.20
C MET A 443 7.60 -1.51 12.22
N PRO A 444 7.43 -0.67 11.17
CA PRO A 444 6.42 0.39 11.23
C PRO A 444 5.00 -0.14 11.32
N SER A 445 4.67 -1.16 10.52
CA SER A 445 3.34 -1.76 10.55
C SER A 445 3.19 -2.64 11.79
N SER A 446 4.03 -3.65 12.01
CA SER A 446 3.80 -4.65 13.07
C SER A 446 4.06 -4.11 14.47
N GLY A 447 5.08 -3.25 14.63
CA GLY A 447 5.46 -2.69 15.92
C GLY A 447 4.67 -1.45 16.33
N ILE A 448 4.33 -0.57 15.39
CA ILE A 448 3.73 0.74 15.71
C ILE A 448 2.24 0.76 15.39
N SER A 449 1.87 0.49 14.14
CA SER A 449 0.47 0.58 13.70
C SER A 449 -0.43 -0.43 14.45
N ASP A 450 -0.10 -1.73 14.45
CA ASP A 450 -0.94 -2.74 15.11
C ASP A 450 -1.00 -2.58 16.63
N GLY A 451 0.08 -2.10 17.25
CA GLY A 451 0.06 -1.74 18.67
C GLY A 451 -1.05 -0.75 18.99
N ILE A 452 -1.24 0.25 18.13
CA ILE A 452 -2.30 1.27 18.26
C ILE A 452 -3.67 0.70 17.89
N GLN A 453 -3.76 -0.28 16.98
CA GLN A 453 -5.04 -0.88 16.60
C GLN A 453 -5.73 -1.62 17.75
N SER A 454 -5.00 -2.06 18.79
CA SER A 454 -5.61 -2.63 20.01
C SER A 454 -6.52 -1.61 20.69
N GLN A 455 -6.06 -0.37 20.84
CA GLN A 455 -6.86 0.72 21.41
C GLN A 455 -8.04 1.10 20.51
N VAL A 456 -7.82 1.13 19.19
CA VAL A 456 -8.90 1.41 18.22
C VAL A 456 -9.98 0.32 18.29
N SER A 457 -9.58 -0.95 18.37
CA SER A 457 -10.52 -2.08 18.43
C SER A 457 -11.34 -2.09 19.72
N GLU A 458 -10.78 -1.60 20.84
CA GLU A 458 -11.51 -1.43 22.09
C GLU A 458 -12.57 -0.32 22.01
N LEU A 459 -12.26 0.79 21.34
CA LEU A 459 -13.19 1.91 21.13
C LEU A 459 -14.27 1.61 20.09
N TYR A 460 -13.98 0.71 19.15
CA TYR A 460 -14.89 0.32 18.07
C TYR A 460 -15.07 -1.20 18.03
N PRO A 461 -15.74 -1.81 19.04
CA PRO A 461 -15.87 -3.27 19.15
C PRO A 461 -16.66 -3.91 17.99
N ASP A 462 -17.47 -3.12 17.29
CA ASP A 462 -18.21 -3.55 16.09
C ASP A 462 -17.30 -3.77 14.86
N ALA A 463 -16.06 -3.26 14.88
CA ALA A 463 -15.12 -3.40 13.78
C ALA A 463 -14.33 -4.70 13.94
N VAL A 464 -14.58 -5.67 13.04
CA VAL A 464 -13.81 -6.93 13.02
C VAL A 464 -12.41 -6.65 12.47
N PHE A 465 -11.43 -6.58 13.37
CA PHE A 465 -10.02 -6.38 13.03
C PHE A 465 -9.22 -7.68 13.17
N CYS A 466 -8.38 -7.98 12.18
CA CYS A 466 -7.50 -9.15 12.18
C CYS A 466 -6.10 -8.78 11.71
N ALA A 467 -5.15 -8.71 12.64
CA ALA A 467 -3.73 -8.58 12.31
C ALA A 467 -3.12 -9.95 11.99
N VAL A 468 -2.40 -10.06 10.88
CA VAL A 468 -1.73 -11.29 10.44
C VAL A 468 -0.34 -11.01 9.91
N GLU A 469 0.60 -11.90 10.23
CA GLU A 469 1.99 -11.80 9.79
C GLU A 469 2.33 -12.87 8.75
N THR A 470 3.16 -12.53 7.76
CA THR A 470 3.68 -13.44 6.74
C THR A 470 5.18 -13.66 6.93
N THR A 471 5.52 -14.87 7.38
CA THR A 471 6.90 -15.33 7.62
C THR A 471 7.48 -16.13 6.43
N GLY A 472 6.62 -16.61 5.54
CA GLY A 472 6.94 -17.47 4.39
C GLY A 472 6.77 -18.97 4.64
N ASP A 473 6.55 -19.40 5.88
CA ASP A 473 6.52 -20.82 6.30
C ASP A 473 5.31 -21.17 7.20
N ALA A 474 4.36 -20.25 7.37
CA ALA A 474 3.23 -20.39 8.31
C ALA A 474 1.85 -20.09 7.69
N ALA A 475 1.64 -20.47 6.42
CA ALA A 475 0.39 -20.20 5.69
C ALA A 475 -0.85 -20.73 6.42
N VAL A 476 -0.79 -21.96 6.97
CA VAL A 476 -1.91 -22.59 7.68
C VAL A 476 -2.35 -21.78 8.90
N LEU A 477 -1.39 -21.24 9.67
CA LEU A 477 -1.67 -20.43 10.85
C LEU A 477 -2.30 -19.09 10.47
N LEU A 478 -1.87 -18.48 9.35
CA LEU A 478 -2.51 -17.28 8.83
C LEU A 478 -3.95 -17.57 8.37
N HIS A 479 -4.17 -18.59 7.54
CA HIS A 479 -5.47 -18.87 6.96
C HIS A 479 -6.52 -19.23 8.01
N SER A 480 -6.18 -20.06 8.99
CA SER A 480 -7.07 -20.40 10.10
C SER A 480 -7.50 -19.19 10.93
N ARG A 481 -6.57 -18.27 11.25
CA ARG A 481 -6.89 -17.03 11.96
C ARG A 481 -7.80 -16.11 11.15
N VAL A 482 -7.56 -16.00 9.84
CA VAL A 482 -8.41 -15.23 8.92
C VAL A 482 -9.80 -15.84 8.83
N GLN A 483 -9.92 -17.17 8.67
CA GLN A 483 -11.21 -17.87 8.58
C GLN A 483 -12.09 -17.66 9.82
N MET A 484 -11.50 -17.72 11.02
CA MET A 484 -12.23 -17.51 12.26
C MET A 484 -12.91 -16.13 12.30
N GLN A 485 -12.22 -15.08 11.87
CA GLN A 485 -12.78 -13.72 11.85
C GLN A 485 -13.70 -13.50 10.65
N LEU A 486 -13.41 -14.15 9.52
CA LEU A 486 -14.26 -14.10 8.33
C LEU A 486 -15.64 -14.71 8.59
N PHE A 487 -15.75 -15.71 9.47
CA PHE A 487 -17.04 -16.24 9.90
C PHE A 487 -17.95 -15.14 10.47
N LYS A 488 -17.45 -14.32 11.40
CA LYS A 488 -18.19 -13.17 11.95
C LYS A 488 -18.58 -12.18 10.86
N ALA A 489 -17.67 -11.88 9.94
CA ALA A 489 -17.92 -10.99 8.82
C ALA A 489 -19.03 -11.50 7.89
N ARG A 490 -19.09 -12.82 7.65
CA ARG A 490 -20.16 -13.48 6.87
C ARG A 490 -21.51 -13.34 7.55
N GLU A 491 -21.58 -13.53 8.86
CA GLU A 491 -22.82 -13.33 9.63
C GLU A 491 -23.29 -11.87 9.53
N MET A 492 -22.39 -10.91 9.73
CA MET A 492 -22.70 -9.47 9.57
C MET A 492 -23.26 -9.15 8.18
N ALA A 493 -22.65 -9.68 7.11
CA ALA A 493 -23.11 -9.46 5.75
C ALA A 493 -24.49 -10.08 5.47
N ARG A 494 -24.75 -11.27 6.01
CA ARG A 494 -26.07 -11.95 5.90
C ARG A 494 -27.14 -11.18 6.65
N SER A 495 -26.86 -10.75 7.89
CA SER A 495 -27.80 -9.97 8.69
C SER A 495 -28.06 -8.58 8.09
N GLU A 496 -27.06 -7.95 7.47
CA GLU A 496 -27.25 -6.69 6.74
C GLU A 496 -28.15 -6.89 5.51
N PHE A 497 -27.94 -7.98 4.76
CA PHE A 497 -28.77 -8.33 3.61
C PHE A 497 -30.21 -8.67 3.99
N ALA A 498 -30.42 -9.51 5.01
CA ALA A 498 -31.75 -9.88 5.48
C ALA A 498 -32.58 -8.64 5.89
N ARG A 499 -31.97 -7.72 6.65
CA ARG A 499 -32.62 -6.46 7.02
C ARG A 499 -32.97 -5.60 5.82
N ALA A 500 -32.12 -5.57 4.80
CA ALA A 500 -32.42 -4.83 3.57
C ALA A 500 -33.57 -5.46 2.78
N CYS A 501 -33.72 -6.79 2.79
CA CYS A 501 -34.89 -7.49 2.22
C CYS A 501 -36.17 -7.10 2.97
N GLU A 502 -36.15 -7.11 4.31
CA GLU A 502 -37.28 -6.66 5.13
C GLU A 502 -37.65 -5.18 4.87
N GLU A 503 -36.65 -4.30 4.80
CA GLU A 503 -36.86 -2.87 4.55
C GLU A 503 -37.44 -2.58 3.15
N THR A 504 -37.08 -3.40 2.15
CA THR A 504 -37.51 -3.20 0.76
C THR A 504 -38.76 -3.99 0.38
N GLY A 505 -39.13 -5.00 1.18
CA GLY A 505 -40.20 -5.94 0.86
C GLY A 505 -39.90 -6.82 -0.36
N LEU A 506 -38.63 -6.93 -0.76
CA LEU A 506 -38.18 -7.76 -1.87
C LEU A 506 -37.35 -8.91 -1.35
N ASP A 507 -37.69 -10.13 -1.76
CA ASP A 507 -36.81 -11.28 -1.59
C ASP A 507 -35.67 -11.28 -2.63
N ALA A 508 -34.70 -12.17 -2.41
CA ALA A 508 -33.50 -12.25 -3.26
C ALA A 508 -33.79 -12.73 -4.69
N ASP A 509 -34.79 -13.58 -4.89
CA ASP A 509 -35.08 -14.18 -6.19
C ASP A 509 -35.85 -13.21 -7.10
N GLU A 510 -36.82 -12.48 -6.53
CA GLU A 510 -37.51 -11.38 -7.19
C GLU A 510 -36.52 -10.25 -7.53
N ALA A 511 -35.61 -9.91 -6.61
CA ALA A 511 -34.57 -8.93 -6.89
C ALA A 511 -33.62 -9.38 -8.00
N ARG A 512 -33.24 -10.66 -8.02
CA ARG A 512 -32.41 -11.26 -9.10
C ARG A 512 -33.13 -11.20 -10.44
N LEU A 513 -34.43 -11.52 -10.49
CA LEU A 513 -35.24 -11.44 -11.70
C LEU A 513 -35.35 -10.00 -12.22
N ARG A 514 -35.53 -9.02 -11.33
CA ARG A 514 -35.56 -7.59 -11.69
C ARG A 514 -34.22 -7.11 -12.24
N LEU A 515 -33.10 -7.49 -11.62
CA LEU A 515 -31.76 -7.17 -12.12
C LEU A 515 -31.54 -7.75 -13.52
N LYS A 516 -31.95 -9.00 -13.75
CA LYS A 516 -31.84 -9.67 -15.05
C LYS A 516 -32.70 -8.97 -16.12
N ARG A 517 -33.96 -8.65 -15.81
CA ARG A 517 -34.86 -7.91 -16.71
C ARG A 517 -34.33 -6.51 -17.06
N ALA A 518 -33.65 -5.86 -16.12
CA ALA A 518 -33.06 -4.54 -16.31
C ALA A 518 -31.67 -4.58 -16.99
N GLY A 519 -31.12 -5.77 -17.29
CA GLY A 519 -29.77 -5.92 -17.85
C GLY A 519 -28.66 -5.45 -16.90
N LEU A 520 -28.87 -5.58 -15.59
CA LEU A 520 -27.94 -5.10 -14.55
C LEU A 520 -27.09 -6.25 -13.94
N ASN A 521 -27.12 -7.44 -14.54
CA ASN A 521 -26.32 -8.62 -14.17
C ASN A 521 -24.88 -8.59 -14.74
N SER A 522 -24.37 -7.40 -15.05
CA SER A 522 -23.01 -7.15 -15.53
C SER A 522 -22.37 -6.02 -14.73
N VAL A 523 -21.09 -5.75 -14.98
CA VAL A 523 -20.37 -4.72 -14.24
C VAL A 523 -20.88 -3.31 -14.52
N SER A 524 -21.32 -3.02 -15.75
CA SER A 524 -22.04 -1.78 -16.09
C SER A 524 -23.35 -1.60 -15.31
N GLY A 525 -23.93 -2.71 -14.87
CA GLY A 525 -25.15 -2.76 -14.07
C GLY A 525 -24.96 -2.30 -12.63
N TYR A 526 -23.73 -2.35 -12.10
CA TYR A 526 -23.44 -2.07 -10.71
C TYR A 526 -23.93 -0.68 -10.26
N ARG A 527 -24.54 -0.64 -9.07
CA ARG A 527 -25.00 0.57 -8.40
C ARG A 527 -24.41 0.66 -7.00
N TRP A 528 -23.78 1.78 -6.69
CA TRP A 528 -23.18 1.99 -5.38
C TRP A 528 -24.14 2.71 -4.42
N ARG A 529 -24.05 2.39 -3.12
CA ARG A 529 -24.81 3.07 -2.06
C ARG A 529 -23.89 3.53 -0.94
N LYS A 530 -24.10 4.78 -0.48
CA LYS A 530 -23.44 5.31 0.72
C LYS A 530 -23.92 4.52 1.95
N ARG A 531 -22.99 4.10 2.82
CA ARG A 531 -23.23 3.50 4.16
C ARG A 531 -23.64 2.01 4.19
N THR A 532 -23.31 1.24 3.17
CA THR A 532 -23.38 -0.23 3.22
C THR A 532 -22.06 -0.81 2.76
N ALA A 533 -21.61 -1.85 3.44
CA ALA A 533 -20.43 -2.62 3.04
C ALA A 533 -20.79 -3.72 2.04
N ALA A 534 -22.05 -4.18 2.02
CA ALA A 534 -22.52 -5.30 1.21
C ALA A 534 -22.98 -4.85 -0.19
N THR A 535 -22.31 -5.34 -1.23
CA THR A 535 -22.69 -5.07 -2.63
C THR A 535 -24.11 -5.56 -2.95
N ALA A 536 -24.55 -6.67 -2.36
CA ALA A 536 -25.90 -7.20 -2.51
C ALA A 536 -26.98 -6.23 -2.02
N VAL A 537 -26.75 -5.59 -0.86
CA VAL A 537 -27.64 -4.57 -0.30
C VAL A 537 -27.71 -3.36 -1.22
N ALA A 538 -26.57 -2.90 -1.74
CA ALA A 538 -26.55 -1.77 -2.68
C ALA A 538 -27.35 -2.06 -3.96
N GLN A 539 -27.24 -3.27 -4.52
CA GLN A 539 -28.01 -3.68 -5.70
C GLN A 539 -29.50 -3.87 -5.40
N LEU A 540 -29.86 -4.46 -4.26
CA LEU A 540 -31.25 -4.66 -3.83
C LEU A 540 -32.02 -3.33 -3.77
N HIS A 541 -31.42 -2.31 -3.16
CA HIS A 541 -32.01 -0.97 -3.11
C HIS A 541 -32.09 -0.29 -4.48
N ALA A 542 -31.22 -0.64 -5.43
CA ALA A 542 -31.28 -0.08 -6.78
C ALA A 542 -32.49 -0.60 -7.56
N VAL A 543 -32.93 -1.84 -7.32
CA VAL A 543 -34.09 -2.44 -8.01
C VAL A 543 -35.41 -2.34 -7.23
N SER A 544 -35.37 -1.94 -5.97
CA SER A 544 -36.57 -1.71 -5.15
C SER A 544 -37.30 -0.40 -5.44
N GLY A 545 -36.75 0.48 -6.29
CA GLY A 545 -37.34 1.80 -6.56
C GLY A 545 -37.29 2.76 -5.36
N GLY A 546 -36.65 2.36 -4.26
CA GLY A 546 -36.52 3.15 -3.02
C GLY A 546 -35.60 4.36 -3.13
N TRP A 547 -35.13 4.73 -4.33
CA TRP A 547 -34.27 5.89 -4.60
C TRP A 547 -34.84 7.21 -4.05
N MET A 548 -36.16 7.27 -3.81
CA MET A 548 -36.89 8.49 -3.45
C MET A 548 -37.55 8.47 -2.05
N LYS A 549 -37.50 7.38 -1.28
CA LYS A 549 -38.26 7.28 -0.01
C LYS A 549 -37.34 7.02 1.19
N ARG A 550 -36.61 8.05 1.66
CA ARG A 550 -36.66 8.50 3.07
C ARG A 550 -35.71 9.68 3.37
N PRO A 551 -36.16 10.67 4.17
CA PRO A 551 -35.37 11.81 4.62
C PRO A 551 -34.45 11.45 5.80
N LEU A 552 -33.45 12.31 5.97
CA LEU A 552 -32.28 12.35 6.88
C LEU A 552 -32.47 12.02 8.40
N ALA A 553 -33.63 11.58 8.86
CA ALA A 553 -33.99 11.60 10.28
C ALA A 553 -33.27 10.57 11.19
N ALA A 554 -32.70 9.48 10.64
CA ALA A 554 -32.07 8.44 11.48
C ALA A 554 -30.61 8.74 11.88
N THR A 555 -29.99 9.81 11.38
CA THR A 555 -28.53 10.01 11.53
C THR A 555 -28.09 10.91 12.70
N ARG A 556 -29.01 11.40 13.54
CA ARG A 556 -28.64 12.35 14.61
C ARG A 556 -28.40 11.74 15.98
N ARG A 557 -28.66 10.44 16.19
CA ARG A 557 -28.50 9.77 17.50
C ARG A 557 -27.13 9.11 17.77
N LEU A 558 -26.21 9.10 16.80
CA LEU A 558 -24.87 8.49 16.97
C LEU A 558 -23.72 9.51 17.01
N LEU A 559 -24.01 10.81 16.91
CA LEU A 559 -23.00 11.89 16.95
C LEU A 559 -23.07 12.75 18.22
N GLN A 560 -23.83 12.31 19.24
CA GLN A 560 -24.00 13.06 20.50
C GLN A 560 -23.92 12.14 21.72
N THR A 561 -22.74 11.57 21.98
CA THR A 561 -22.24 11.06 23.28
C THR A 561 -20.75 10.72 23.05
N GLN A 562 -19.71 11.30 23.66
CA GLN A 562 -19.47 12.28 24.73
C GLN A 562 -18.15 13.02 24.41
N PRO A 563 -17.88 14.20 25.01
CA PRO A 563 -16.53 14.74 25.05
C PRO A 563 -15.68 13.91 26.03
N ILE A 564 -14.65 13.23 25.54
CA ILE A 564 -13.66 12.59 26.41
C ILE A 564 -12.64 13.66 26.77
N SER A 565 -12.67 14.11 28.03
CA SER A 565 -11.64 14.90 28.70
C SER A 565 -10.34 14.13 28.84
#